data_AF-A0A3P8E2V2-F1
#
_entry.id   AF-A0A3P8E2V2-F1
#
_cell.length_a   1.000
_cell.length_b   1.000
_cell.length_c   1.000
_cell.angle_alpha   90.00
_cell.angle_beta   90.00
_cell.angle_gamma   90.00
#
_symmetry.space_group_name_H-M   'P 1'
#
loop_
_entity.id
_entity.type
_entity.pdbx_description
1 polymer ?
#
loop_
_entity_poly.entity_id
_entity_poly.type
_entity_poly.pdbx_seq_one_letter_code
_entity_poly.pdbx_strand_id
1 'polypeptide(L)'
;MRVEDTRKLLVFDHRCPRNIAGVCWDHRVSNSEVRHKVLGNDGKSVGEVVNLHRLRWLGHVLRMPEDRLPRRAMLTGVGDGWKNVGSGQTKTWHQCLKSPTSSLSHVGRCKLLGWGPRDFRNQWLETVGDMAQNQSQWCRCIHFLSSLKLRV
;
A
#
# COMPACT_ATOMS: atom_id res chain seq x y z
N MET A 1 7.25 2.24 -1.23
CA MET A 1 7.98 2.14 0.05
C MET A 1 9.25 1.38 -0.21
N ARG A 2 10.41 1.87 0.25
CA ARG A 2 11.64 1.10 0.09
C ARG A 2 11.57 -0.11 1.02
N VAL A 3 12.30 -1.17 0.67
CA VAL A 3 12.39 -2.37 1.52
C VAL A 3 12.90 -1.98 2.91
N GLU A 4 13.84 -1.04 2.96
CA GLU A 4 14.41 -0.51 4.19
C GLU A 4 13.38 0.19 5.08
N ASP A 5 12.50 1.01 4.52
CA ASP A 5 11.42 1.65 5.29
C ASP A 5 10.47 0.61 5.88
N THR A 6 10.20 -0.47 5.11
CA THR A 6 9.36 -1.59 5.58
C THR A 6 10.01 -2.30 6.75
N ARG A 7 11.32 -2.56 6.69
CA ARG A 7 12.08 -3.19 7.79
C ARG A 7 12.05 -2.34 9.05
N LYS A 8 12.25 -1.03 8.92
CA LYS A 8 12.17 -0.09 10.06
C LYS A 8 10.77 -0.09 10.70
N LEU A 9 9.71 -0.08 9.89
CA LEU A 9 8.34 -0.18 10.38
C LEU A 9 8.08 -1.51 11.10
N LEU A 10 8.60 -2.63 10.61
CA LEU A 10 8.47 -3.93 11.27
C LEU A 10 9.19 -3.96 12.63
N VAL A 11 10.41 -3.41 12.70
CA VAL A 11 11.14 -3.30 13.98
C VAL A 11 10.35 -2.49 15.00
N PHE A 12 9.75 -1.37 14.56
CA PHE A 12 8.89 -0.57 15.41
C PHE A 12 7.64 -1.37 15.87
N ASP A 13 6.96 -2.04 14.94
CA ASP A 13 5.74 -2.83 15.20
C ASP A 13 5.97 -3.99 16.17
N HIS A 14 7.20 -4.50 16.25
CA HIS A 14 7.57 -5.58 17.16
C HIS A 14 8.08 -5.08 18.51
N ARG A 15 8.80 -3.96 18.55
CA ARG A 15 9.47 -3.46 19.77
C ARG A 15 8.59 -2.50 20.56
N CYS A 16 7.98 -1.52 19.89
CA CYS A 16 7.26 -0.44 20.56
C CYS A 16 6.01 -0.93 21.30
N PRO A 17 5.13 -1.76 20.69
CA PRO A 17 3.96 -2.29 21.41
C PRO A 17 4.33 -3.14 22.62
N ARG A 18 5.42 -3.91 22.55
CA ARG A 18 5.90 -4.71 23.70
C ARG A 18 6.35 -3.83 24.86
N ASN A 19 7.05 -2.74 24.56
CA ASN A 19 7.45 -1.77 25.58
C ASN A 19 6.24 -1.10 26.23
N ILE A 20 5.23 -0.68 25.44
CA ILE A 20 4.00 -0.07 25.95
C ILE A 20 3.19 -1.06 26.80
N ALA A 21 3.10 -2.31 26.37
CA ALA A 21 2.37 -3.36 27.07
C ALA A 21 3.10 -3.94 28.29
N GLY A 22 4.33 -3.47 28.59
CA GLY A 22 5.16 -3.97 29.69
C GLY A 22 5.58 -5.43 29.53
N VAL A 23 5.71 -5.93 28.29
CA VAL A 23 6.01 -7.34 28.00
C VAL A 23 7.52 -7.57 27.99
N CYS A 24 8.00 -8.25 29.02
CA CYS A 24 9.40 -8.68 29.17
C CYS A 24 9.71 -10.00 28.43
N TRP A 25 10.98 -10.38 28.39
CA TRP A 25 11.48 -11.54 27.63
C TRP A 25 10.94 -12.89 28.12
N ASP A 26 10.59 -12.97 29.41
CA ASP A 26 10.03 -14.13 30.10
C ASP A 26 8.54 -14.35 29.81
N HIS A 27 7.87 -13.34 29.26
CA HIS A 27 6.47 -13.42 28.86
C HIS A 27 6.33 -14.09 27.48
N ARG A 28 5.70 -15.28 27.46
CA ARG A 28 5.38 -16.00 26.22
C ARG A 28 4.08 -15.49 25.58
N VAL A 29 4.13 -14.30 24.99
CA VAL A 29 2.99 -13.64 24.32
C VAL A 29 3.29 -13.40 22.84
N SER A 30 2.32 -13.67 21.96
CA SER A 30 2.45 -13.45 20.52
C SER A 30 2.42 -11.95 20.15
N ASN A 31 3.06 -11.57 19.05
CA ASN A 31 3.01 -10.16 18.58
C ASN A 31 1.59 -9.72 18.19
N SER A 32 0.72 -10.64 17.76
CA SER A 32 -0.70 -10.37 17.52
C SER A 32 -1.45 -10.03 18.80
N GLU A 33 -1.24 -10.77 19.89
CA GLU A 33 -1.86 -10.47 21.19
C GLU A 33 -1.36 -9.15 21.76
N VAL A 34 -0.06 -8.86 21.66
CA VAL A 34 0.49 -7.57 22.11
C VAL A 34 -0.17 -6.42 21.33
N ARG A 35 -0.31 -6.56 20.00
CA ARG A 35 -0.99 -5.56 19.17
C ARG A 35 -2.47 -5.43 19.52
N HIS A 36 -3.17 -6.54 19.73
CA HIS A 36 -4.57 -6.49 20.13
C HIS A 36 -4.76 -5.80 21.49
N LYS A 37 -3.83 -6.01 22.43
CA LYS A 37 -3.86 -5.39 23.76
C LYS A 37 -3.59 -3.88 23.70
N VAL A 38 -2.69 -3.43 22.82
CA VAL A 38 -2.28 -2.01 22.73
C VAL A 38 -3.15 -1.21 21.75
N LEU A 39 -3.50 -1.80 20.61
CA LEU A 39 -4.18 -1.13 19.47
C LEU A 39 -5.68 -1.50 19.39
N GLY A 40 -6.14 -2.49 20.15
CA GLY A 40 -7.53 -2.93 20.16
C GLY A 40 -7.88 -3.90 19.04
N ASN A 41 -9.19 -4.03 18.76
CA ASN A 41 -9.79 -5.09 17.95
C ASN A 41 -9.32 -5.16 16.49
N ASP A 42 -8.66 -4.13 15.95
CA ASP A 42 -8.18 -4.20 14.57
C ASP A 42 -6.84 -4.92 14.42
N GLY A 43 -6.00 -4.95 15.48
CA GLY A 43 -4.72 -5.68 15.52
C GLY A 43 -3.74 -5.35 14.39
N LYS A 44 -3.98 -4.28 13.63
CA LYS A 44 -3.26 -3.97 12.40
C LYS A 44 -1.88 -3.46 12.72
N SER A 45 -0.89 -3.98 12.01
CA SER A 45 0.46 -3.41 12.00
C SER A 45 0.45 -1.97 11.47
N VAL A 46 1.42 -1.18 11.89
CA VAL A 46 1.64 0.17 11.35
C VAL A 46 1.78 0.13 9.82
N GLY A 47 2.42 -0.91 9.28
CA GLY A 47 2.58 -1.10 7.84
C GLY A 47 1.24 -1.29 7.10
N GLU A 48 0.28 -1.99 7.70
CA GLU A 48 -1.06 -2.18 7.15
C GLU A 48 -1.86 -0.88 7.17
N VAL A 49 -1.77 -0.14 8.28
CA VAL A 49 -2.42 1.18 8.41
C VAL A 49 -1.87 2.15 7.36
N VAL A 50 -0.55 2.23 7.20
CA VAL A 50 0.08 3.10 6.19
C VAL A 50 -0.35 2.71 4.77
N ASN A 51 -0.41 1.42 4.46
CA ASN A 51 -0.87 0.96 3.13
C ASN A 51 -2.35 1.27 2.90
N LEU A 52 -3.21 1.10 3.92
CA LEU A 52 -4.62 1.46 3.85
C LEU A 52 -4.81 2.95 3.52
N HIS A 53 -4.09 3.83 4.21
CA HIS A 53 -4.15 5.27 3.95
C HIS A 53 -3.68 5.62 2.53
N ARG A 54 -2.61 4.97 2.06
CA ARG A 54 -2.13 5.15 0.68
C ARG A 54 -3.15 4.72 -0.36
N LEU A 55 -3.84 3.59 -0.16
CA LEU A 55 -4.90 3.14 -1.06
C LEU A 55 -6.08 4.13 -1.02
N ARG A 56 -6.53 4.55 0.16
CA ARG A 56 -7.59 5.58 0.27
C ARG A 56 -7.23 6.85 -0.49
N TRP A 57 -6.00 7.33 -0.34
CA TRP A 57 -5.50 8.50 -1.05
C TRP A 57 -5.40 8.26 -2.57
N LEU A 58 -4.93 7.08 -3.00
CA LEU A 58 -4.90 6.70 -4.42
C LEU A 58 -6.30 6.81 -5.04
N GLY A 59 -7.31 6.19 -4.44
CA GLY A 59 -8.67 6.27 -4.97
C GLY A 59 -9.26 7.68 -4.90
N HIS A 60 -8.85 8.50 -3.94
CA HIS A 60 -9.24 9.91 -3.90
C HIS A 60 -8.61 10.69 -5.06
N VAL A 61 -7.31 10.54 -5.30
CA VAL A 61 -6.62 11.18 -6.41
C VAL A 61 -7.16 10.68 -7.74
N LEU A 62 -7.44 9.38 -7.90
CA LEU A 62 -7.99 8.82 -9.14
C LEU A 62 -9.38 9.39 -9.51
N ARG A 63 -10.16 9.82 -8.51
CA ARG A 63 -11.46 10.49 -8.69
C ARG A 63 -11.34 11.99 -8.94
N MET A 64 -10.17 12.60 -8.73
CA MET A 64 -9.97 14.01 -9.06
C MET A 64 -9.93 14.20 -10.58
N PRO A 65 -10.46 15.34 -11.08
CA PRO A 65 -10.34 15.67 -12.50
C PRO A 65 -8.86 15.91 -12.88
N GLU A 66 -8.55 15.74 -14.17
CA GLU A 66 -7.17 15.67 -14.70
C GLU A 66 -6.40 16.99 -14.61
N ASP A 67 -7.12 18.10 -14.52
CA ASP A 67 -6.57 19.44 -14.35
C ASP A 67 -5.94 19.64 -12.95
N ARG A 68 -6.38 18.87 -11.96
CA ARG A 68 -5.90 19.01 -10.58
C ARG A 68 -4.45 18.57 -10.43
N LEU A 69 -3.66 19.41 -9.76
CA LEU A 69 -2.24 19.18 -9.52
C LEU A 69 -1.91 17.81 -8.94
N PRO A 70 -2.62 17.25 -7.94
CA PRO A 70 -2.32 15.92 -7.41
C PRO A 70 -2.47 14.80 -8.46
N ARG A 71 -3.53 14.87 -9.29
CA ARG A 71 -3.79 13.92 -10.38
C ARG A 71 -2.69 14.01 -11.44
N ARG A 72 -2.38 15.23 -11.86
CA ARG A 72 -1.33 15.52 -12.84
C ARG A 72 0.04 15.04 -12.34
N ALA A 73 0.44 15.45 -11.14
CA ALA A 73 1.72 15.05 -10.54
C ALA A 73 1.86 13.53 -10.39
N MET A 74 0.77 12.83 -10.08
CA MET A 74 0.78 11.37 -9.96
C MET A 74 0.97 10.66 -11.31
N LEU A 75 0.37 11.18 -12.39
CA LEU A 75 0.43 10.61 -13.74
C LEU A 75 1.69 11.04 -14.52
N THR A 76 2.30 12.17 -14.14
CA THR A 76 3.52 12.65 -14.78
C THR A 76 4.69 11.73 -14.44
N GLY A 77 5.42 11.28 -15.45
CA GLY A 77 6.67 10.56 -15.25
C GLY A 77 7.74 11.49 -14.67
N VAL A 78 8.71 10.92 -13.94
CA VAL A 78 9.95 11.66 -13.66
C VAL A 78 10.68 11.80 -15.00
N GLY A 79 10.82 13.03 -15.50
CA GLY A 79 11.54 13.29 -16.74
C GLY A 79 13.02 12.88 -16.63
N ASP A 80 13.61 12.52 -17.76
CA ASP A 80 14.98 11.96 -17.86
C ASP A 80 16.09 12.89 -17.33
N GLY A 81 15.75 14.16 -17.05
CA GLY A 81 16.63 15.17 -16.47
C GLY A 81 16.75 15.14 -14.94
N TRP A 82 15.84 14.51 -14.19
CA TRP A 82 15.91 14.42 -12.73
C TRP A 82 16.65 13.15 -12.29
N LYS A 83 17.95 13.12 -12.57
CA LYS A 83 18.85 12.04 -12.14
C LYS A 83 19.31 12.37 -10.73
N ASN A 84 18.82 11.65 -9.72
CA ASN A 84 19.36 11.80 -8.37
C ASN A 84 20.85 11.43 -8.38
N VAL A 85 21.71 12.25 -7.75
CA VAL A 85 23.19 12.18 -7.74
C VAL A 85 23.74 10.96 -6.96
N GLY A 86 22.99 9.86 -6.90
CA GLY A 86 23.41 8.63 -6.25
C GLY A 86 22.41 7.54 -6.55
N SER A 87 22.72 6.74 -7.58
CA SER A 87 22.39 5.31 -7.85
C SER A 87 21.22 4.59 -7.14
N GLY A 88 20.19 5.29 -6.67
CA GLY A 88 18.95 4.72 -6.17
C GLY A 88 17.92 4.65 -7.28
N GLN A 89 17.19 3.53 -7.38
CA GLN A 89 16.00 3.46 -8.24
C GLN A 89 15.04 4.62 -7.92
N THR A 90 14.86 5.55 -8.86
CA THR A 90 13.84 6.60 -8.77
C THR A 90 12.46 5.98 -8.98
N LYS A 91 11.89 5.43 -7.91
CA LYS A 91 10.50 4.95 -7.94
C LYS A 91 9.55 6.12 -7.77
N THR A 92 8.64 6.29 -8.73
CA THR A 92 7.51 7.22 -8.58
C THR A 92 6.53 6.72 -7.51
N TRP A 93 5.66 7.62 -7.02
CA TRP A 93 4.66 7.27 -6.01
C TRP A 93 3.71 6.16 -6.50
N HIS A 94 3.23 6.22 -7.74
CA HIS A 94 2.39 5.17 -8.33
C HIS A 94 3.16 3.85 -8.50
N GLN A 95 4.45 3.86 -8.87
CA GLN A 95 5.26 2.63 -8.95
C GLN A 95 5.39 1.93 -7.60
N CYS A 96 5.45 2.68 -6.51
CA CYS A 96 5.44 2.13 -5.16
C CYS A 96 4.12 1.45 -4.78
N LEU A 97 3.02 1.78 -5.47
CA LEU A 97 1.69 1.23 -5.21
C LEU A 97 1.29 0.10 -6.13
N LYS A 98 1.99 -0.09 -7.25
CA LYS A 98 1.75 -1.21 -8.16
C LYS A 98 1.86 -2.58 -7.47
N SER A 99 2.81 -2.73 -6.53
CA SER A 99 2.97 -3.99 -5.77
C SER A 99 1.85 -4.21 -4.73
N PRO A 100 1.48 -3.22 -3.88
CA PRO A 100 0.31 -3.35 -3.03
C PRO A 100 -1.01 -3.63 -3.77
N THR A 101 -1.18 -3.14 -5.00
CA THR A 101 -2.38 -3.38 -5.81
C THR A 101 -2.26 -4.61 -6.71
N SER A 102 -1.11 -5.32 -6.74
CA SER A 102 -0.92 -6.43 -7.66
C SER A 102 -1.85 -7.61 -7.39
N SER A 103 -2.39 -7.75 -6.18
CA SER A 103 -3.41 -8.75 -5.90
C SER A 103 -4.78 -8.42 -6.52
N LEU A 104 -5.01 -7.19 -7.00
CA LEU A 104 -6.18 -6.86 -7.84
C LEU A 104 -6.00 -7.32 -9.29
N SER A 105 -4.80 -7.77 -9.69
CA SER A 105 -4.56 -8.21 -11.07
C SER A 105 -5.38 -9.45 -11.47
N HIS A 106 -6.05 -10.12 -10.53
CA HIS A 106 -6.88 -11.28 -10.79
C HIS A 106 -8.25 -11.14 -10.11
N VAL A 107 -9.30 -11.51 -10.83
CA VAL A 107 -10.66 -11.70 -10.32
C VAL A 107 -11.08 -13.12 -10.68
N GLY A 108 -11.06 -14.03 -9.69
CA GLY A 108 -11.24 -15.46 -9.94
C GLY A 108 -10.16 -16.00 -10.87
N ARG A 109 -10.55 -16.55 -12.03
CA ARG A 109 -9.62 -17.02 -13.08
C ARG A 109 -9.26 -15.95 -14.10
N CYS A 110 -9.89 -14.77 -14.05
CA CYS A 110 -9.69 -13.72 -15.02
C CYS A 110 -8.54 -12.81 -14.59
N LYS A 111 -7.58 -12.56 -15.48
CA LYS A 111 -6.50 -11.62 -15.28
C LYS A 111 -6.90 -10.25 -15.81
N LEU A 112 -6.78 -9.22 -14.99
CA LEU A 112 -6.97 -7.83 -15.38
C LEU A 112 -5.69 -7.28 -16.03
N LEU A 113 -5.88 -6.36 -16.98
CA LEU A 113 -4.80 -5.70 -17.70
C LEU A 113 -4.08 -4.69 -16.80
N GLY A 114 -2.80 -4.44 -17.05
CA GLY A 114 -2.03 -3.34 -16.46
C GLY A 114 -0.93 -3.74 -15.45
N TRP A 115 -1.03 -4.93 -14.87
CA TRP A 115 -0.06 -5.44 -13.87
C TRP A 115 1.00 -6.37 -14.45
N GLY A 116 0.90 -6.76 -15.73
CA GLY A 116 1.87 -7.60 -16.42
C GLY A 116 3.16 -6.86 -16.80
N PRO A 117 4.24 -7.61 -17.08
CA PRO A 117 5.51 -7.03 -17.55
C PRO A 117 5.43 -6.47 -18.97
N ARG A 118 4.43 -6.88 -19.77
CA ARG A 118 4.17 -6.42 -21.15
C ARG A 118 3.19 -5.24 -21.22
N ASP A 119 2.56 -4.90 -20.11
CA ASP A 119 1.55 -3.84 -20.07
C ASP A 119 2.22 -2.47 -19.99
N PHE A 120 1.57 -1.44 -20.53
CA PHE A 120 2.07 -0.07 -20.38
C PHE A 120 2.19 0.28 -18.89
N ARG A 121 3.25 1.02 -18.55
CA ARG A 121 3.69 1.26 -17.15
C ARG A 121 2.55 1.77 -16.25
N ASN A 122 1.61 2.51 -16.81
CA ASN A 122 0.48 3.16 -16.13
C ASN A 122 -0.90 2.53 -16.39
N GLN A 123 -1.00 1.47 -17.21
CA GLN A 123 -2.29 0.88 -17.60
C GLN A 123 -3.09 0.33 -16.41
N TRP A 124 -2.42 -0.15 -15.35
CA TRP A 124 -3.11 -0.55 -14.12
C TRP A 124 -3.81 0.63 -13.41
N LEU A 125 -3.34 1.87 -13.60
CA LEU A 125 -3.98 3.05 -13.00
C LEU A 125 -5.33 3.36 -13.65
N GLU A 126 -5.50 3.00 -14.93
CA GLU A 126 -6.79 3.12 -15.64
C GLU A 126 -7.78 2.13 -15.03
N THR A 127 -7.39 0.85 -14.95
CA THR A 127 -8.24 -0.19 -14.35
C THR A 127 -8.60 0.10 -12.89
N VAL A 128 -7.64 0.56 -12.08
CA VAL A 128 -7.92 0.98 -10.70
C VAL A 128 -8.76 2.26 -10.69
N GLY A 129 -8.56 3.16 -11.65
CA GLY A 129 -9.35 4.37 -11.84
C GLY A 129 -10.83 4.05 -12.02
N ASP A 130 -11.15 3.13 -12.91
CA ASP A 130 -12.52 2.67 -13.18
C ASP A 130 -13.18 2.11 -11.92
N MET A 131 -12.45 1.26 -11.17
CA MET A 131 -12.91 0.74 -9.88
C MET A 131 -13.10 1.85 -8.84
N ALA A 132 -12.21 2.86 -8.85
CA ALA A 132 -12.24 3.97 -7.92
C ALA A 132 -13.40 4.93 -8.16
N GLN A 133 -13.90 5.04 -9.40
CA GLN A 133 -15.09 5.85 -9.71
C GLN A 133 -16.33 5.33 -8.98
N ASN A 134 -16.47 4.01 -8.83
CA ASN A 134 -17.49 3.44 -7.97
C ASN A 134 -16.98 3.32 -6.53
N GLN A 135 -17.38 4.26 -5.67
CA GLN A 135 -16.94 4.28 -4.26
C GLN A 135 -17.23 2.96 -3.52
N SER A 136 -18.35 2.28 -3.80
CA SER A 136 -18.68 1.01 -3.15
C SER A 136 -17.76 -0.14 -3.61
N GLN A 137 -17.36 -0.15 -4.88
CA GLN A 137 -16.40 -1.12 -5.40
C GLN A 137 -15.01 -0.82 -4.85
N TRP A 138 -14.62 0.46 -4.83
CA TRP A 138 -13.35 0.86 -4.26
C TRP A 138 -13.18 0.50 -2.79
N CYS A 139 -14.22 0.73 -1.98
CA CYS A 139 -14.23 0.29 -0.59
C CYS A 139 -14.04 -1.22 -0.48
N ARG A 140 -14.75 -2.02 -1.30
CA ARG A 140 -14.58 -3.48 -1.34
C ARG A 140 -13.16 -3.90 -1.75
N CYS A 141 -12.57 -3.25 -2.74
CA CYS A 141 -11.18 -3.49 -3.15
C CYS A 141 -10.20 -3.17 -2.02
N ILE A 142 -10.38 -2.04 -1.31
CA ILE A 142 -9.55 -1.70 -0.16
C ILE A 142 -9.66 -2.75 0.94
N HIS A 143 -10.88 -3.18 1.27
CA HIS A 143 -11.10 -4.23 2.26
C HIS A 143 -10.42 -5.54 1.85
N PHE A 144 -10.59 -5.97 0.59
CA PHE A 144 -9.94 -7.16 0.04
C PHE A 144 -8.40 -7.07 0.12
N LEU A 145 -7.83 -5.93 -0.28
CA LEU A 145 -6.39 -5.68 -0.22
C LEU A 145 -5.85 -5.67 1.21
N SER A 146 -6.64 -5.16 2.17
CA SER A 146 -6.27 -5.18 3.58
C SER A 146 -6.34 -6.59 4.19
N SER A 147 -7.27 -7.43 3.74
CA SER A 147 -7.46 -8.79 4.28
C SER A 147 -6.51 -9.83 3.70
N LEU A 148 -6.03 -9.66 2.46
CA LEU A 148 -5.10 -10.61 1.81
C LEU A 148 -3.72 -10.67 2.47
N LYS A 149 -3.28 -9.58 3.12
CA LYS A 149 -1.99 -9.54 3.82
C LYS A 149 -1.99 -10.23 5.18
N LEU A 150 -3.15 -10.63 5.69
CA LEU A 150 -3.29 -11.43 6.91
C LEU A 150 -3.08 -12.93 6.68
N ARG A 151 -2.79 -13.36 5.44
CA ARG A 151 -2.73 -14.78 5.04
C ARG A 151 -1.36 -15.21 4.49
N VAL A 152 -0.28 -14.49 4.82
CA VAL A 152 1.11 -14.85 4.51
C VAL A 152 1.91 -14.91 5.79
#